data_AF-A0A178GHF1-F1
#
_entry.id   AF-A0A178GHF1-F1
#
_cell.length_a   1.000
_cell.length_b   1.000
_cell.length_c   1.000
_cell.angle_alpha   90.00
_cell.angle_beta   90.00
_cell.angle_gamma   90.00
#
_symmetry.space_group_name_H-M   'P 1'
#
loop_
_entity.id
_entity.type
_entity.pdbx_description
1 polymer ?
#
loop_
_entity_poly.entity_id
_entity_poly.type
_entity_poly.pdbx_seq_one_letter_code
_entity_poly.pdbx_strand_id
1 'polypeptide(L)'
;MLKKSIGIALLCIAGQAYSADIIVTTTEDIEKDDKECSLREAIEYVNRGLAKAGFMGCGGENSSSTIILKEKNTYVLNKHIAIKKSLTIRALAEVDGEFSTEEKALGLHNAHIQMKGTDNLFRVNSTDTLIQLNLKELDLEGCGKASCTEQGGLIYNKGQLILEHSRLFNAAANLGGAIYNAGKFGQNLTSRVEIKNSLIENNKAQRGAILYSELPAFLISQSVLKNNQTLDNSATNIFSAGQFANTSKEQSISGEVLSSTILKNKGILINVMDGMGLNNLTMVDNEDTALRIHAPNGRAYVANSIILRNGTQDCQIITGDKTLSQNNLLTTSCGAGDTIAPNQFWNNTQLFAESSDKSEGMCQTLNENSTAILCPYSVPKGQFLGYMRPRILLNYILVNESPIVNRGTALNLANPTVACEAADQRGINRLMDNLFCDRGAIEITIPTSGSLVGQDLLKGEIAKFSIEPYLGDSDLIPKQYCNAIVGQNPDDQSWQDGCLKVVQTKTASKGKTVIDIHGNVVYTPNSTWHGADIFELQVVTSSTRFNKTKPYLTITTQVVQAPKNEMEDKAVKTSGGSWGGGGLLILLGLMGLRRKLKD
;
A
#
# COMPACT_ATOMS: atom_id res chain seq x y z
N MET A 1 5.64 -9.98 44.80
CA MET A 1 5.25 -11.37 45.15
C MET A 1 3.73 -11.34 45.35
N LEU A 2 2.88 -12.03 44.59
CA LEU A 2 2.77 -13.47 44.38
C LEU A 2 2.57 -13.79 42.89
N LYS A 3 3.36 -14.75 42.39
CA LYS A 3 3.02 -15.58 41.24
C LYS A 3 2.09 -16.70 41.72
N LYS A 4 0.99 -16.95 40.99
CA LYS A 4 0.40 -18.29 40.69
C LYS A 4 -1.07 -18.14 40.28
N SER A 5 -1.35 -18.38 38.99
CA SER A 5 -2.37 -19.32 38.52
C SER A 5 -2.52 -19.20 36.99
N ILE A 6 -1.73 -19.98 36.26
CA ILE A 6 -2.00 -20.35 34.87
C ILE A 6 -2.88 -21.60 34.95
N GLY A 7 -4.06 -21.55 34.33
CA GLY A 7 -5.00 -22.66 34.31
C GLY A 7 -6.21 -22.37 33.43
N ILE A 8 -6.10 -22.79 32.17
CA ILE A 8 -7.18 -23.31 31.32
C ILE A 8 -8.43 -22.43 31.20
N ALA A 9 -8.51 -21.66 30.11
CA ALA A 9 -9.77 -21.16 29.57
C ALA A 9 -9.73 -21.23 28.04
N LEU A 10 -9.88 -22.45 27.52
CA LEU A 10 -10.16 -22.70 26.11
C LEU A 10 -11.19 -23.82 26.07
N LEU A 11 -12.46 -23.47 26.26
CA LEU A 11 -13.60 -24.31 25.91
C LEU A 11 -14.86 -23.44 25.89
N CYS A 12 -15.71 -23.69 24.89
CA CYS A 12 -17.07 -23.18 24.67
C CYS A 12 -17.20 -21.92 23.79
N ILE A 13 -16.98 -22.10 22.48
CA ILE A 13 -17.91 -21.54 21.49
C ILE A 13 -18.52 -22.74 20.76
N ALA A 14 -19.77 -23.05 21.10
CA ALA A 14 -20.58 -24.01 20.35
C ALA A 14 -21.55 -23.23 19.46
N GLY A 15 -21.66 -23.64 18.19
CA GLY A 15 -22.89 -23.44 17.43
C GLY A 15 -22.84 -22.55 16.19
N GLN A 16 -21.86 -22.69 15.31
CA GLN A 16 -22.08 -22.79 13.85
C GLN A 16 -21.06 -23.79 13.30
N ALA A 17 -21.44 -24.60 12.32
CA ALA A 17 -20.51 -25.49 11.62
C ALA A 17 -19.56 -24.63 10.77
N TYR A 18 -18.57 -24.02 11.43
CA TYR A 18 -17.49 -23.31 10.75
C TYR A 18 -16.57 -24.35 10.13
N SER A 19 -16.36 -24.19 8.84
CA SER A 19 -15.30 -24.89 8.15
C SER A 19 -13.95 -24.42 8.74
N ALA A 20 -13.09 -25.35 9.16
CA ALA A 20 -11.79 -25.02 9.73
C ALA A 20 -10.78 -24.72 8.61
N ASP A 21 -10.15 -23.55 8.64
CA ASP A 21 -9.04 -23.23 7.72
C ASP A 21 -7.85 -24.19 7.94
N ILE A 22 -7.11 -24.52 6.89
CA ILE A 22 -5.94 -25.40 6.95
C ILE A 22 -4.74 -24.57 7.40
N ILE A 23 -4.18 -24.87 8.58
CA ILE A 23 -3.02 -24.16 9.13
C ILE A 23 -1.75 -24.92 8.75
N VAL A 24 -0.82 -24.24 8.07
CA VAL A 24 0.53 -24.76 7.82
C VAL A 24 1.35 -24.63 9.10
N THR A 25 1.94 -25.73 9.56
CA THR A 25 2.64 -25.80 10.85
C THR A 25 4.16 -25.98 10.71
N THR A 26 4.65 -26.25 9.50
CA THR A 26 6.09 -26.31 9.21
C THR A 26 6.45 -25.46 7.99
N THR A 27 7.64 -24.87 8.04
CA THR A 27 8.20 -24.02 6.97
C THR A 27 8.94 -24.82 5.91
N GLU A 28 9.22 -26.09 6.19
CA GLU A 28 9.98 -26.99 5.31
C GLU A 28 9.10 -27.56 4.19
N ASP A 29 9.72 -27.85 3.05
CA ASP A 29 9.06 -28.53 1.93
C ASP A 29 9.15 -30.05 2.12
N ILE A 30 8.19 -30.61 2.86
CA ILE A 30 8.14 -32.04 3.20
C ILE A 30 6.87 -32.72 2.68
N GLU A 31 6.99 -34.01 2.37
CA GLU A 31 5.88 -34.94 2.13
C GLU A 31 6.08 -36.15 3.04
N LYS A 32 5.46 -36.14 4.22
CA LYS A 32 5.64 -37.17 5.23
C LYS A 32 4.38 -37.30 6.07
N ASP A 33 3.95 -38.55 6.27
CA ASP A 33 2.81 -38.83 7.15
C ASP A 33 3.21 -38.65 8.62
N ASP A 34 3.10 -37.42 9.11
CA ASP A 34 3.33 -37.05 10.51
C ASP A 34 2.31 -36.00 11.00
N LYS A 35 2.66 -35.25 12.05
CA LYS A 35 1.77 -34.25 12.67
C LYS A 35 2.03 -32.84 12.18
N GLU A 36 3.07 -32.64 11.40
CA GLU A 36 3.37 -31.36 10.76
C GLU A 36 2.60 -31.29 9.46
N CYS A 37 2.21 -30.07 9.08
CA CYS A 37 1.49 -29.80 7.84
C CYS A 37 2.33 -28.79 7.07
N SER A 38 2.97 -29.24 5.99
CA SER A 38 3.71 -28.37 5.08
C SER A 38 2.76 -27.65 4.10
N LEU A 39 3.25 -26.59 3.45
CA LEU A 39 2.48 -25.92 2.40
C LEU A 39 2.14 -26.88 1.24
N ARG A 40 3.05 -27.82 0.92
CA ARG A 40 2.83 -28.82 -0.13
C ARG A 40 1.72 -29.79 0.24
N GLU A 41 1.76 -30.31 1.46
CA GLU A 41 0.75 -31.23 1.97
C GLU A 41 -0.62 -30.54 2.07
N ALA A 42 -0.65 -29.28 2.51
CA ALA A 42 -1.88 -28.50 2.61
C ALA A 42 -2.55 -28.31 1.24
N ILE A 43 -1.79 -27.96 0.20
CA ILE A 43 -2.32 -27.81 -1.16
C ILE A 43 -2.73 -29.17 -1.74
N GLU A 44 -1.95 -30.22 -1.51
CA GLU A 44 -2.28 -31.55 -1.99
C GLU A 44 -3.55 -32.11 -1.33
N TYR A 45 -3.78 -31.79 -0.05
CA TYR A 45 -5.03 -32.09 0.63
C TYR A 45 -6.25 -31.44 -0.05
N VAL A 46 -6.13 -30.15 -0.41
CA VAL A 46 -7.19 -29.45 -1.17
C VAL A 46 -7.38 -30.08 -2.55
N ASN A 47 -6.29 -30.39 -3.26
CA ASN A 47 -6.34 -31.05 -4.57
C ASN A 47 -7.07 -32.40 -4.53
N ARG A 48 -6.98 -33.12 -3.41
CA ARG A 48 -7.64 -34.42 -3.16
C ARG A 48 -9.11 -34.31 -2.77
N GLY A 49 -9.62 -33.09 -2.59
CA GLY A 49 -11.04 -32.85 -2.29
C GLY A 49 -11.38 -32.88 -0.80
N LEU A 50 -10.43 -32.50 0.08
CA LEU A 50 -10.70 -32.23 1.51
C LEU A 50 -11.31 -33.43 2.25
N ALA A 51 -10.68 -34.60 2.14
CA ALA A 51 -11.16 -35.82 2.78
C ALA A 51 -11.25 -35.66 4.31
N LYS A 52 -12.32 -36.14 4.94
CA LYS A 52 -12.56 -36.00 6.39
C LYS A 52 -11.40 -36.46 7.28
N ALA A 53 -10.61 -37.44 6.83
CA ALA A 53 -9.47 -37.97 7.57
C ALA A 53 -8.25 -37.01 7.63
N GLY A 54 -8.27 -35.91 6.88
CA GLY A 54 -7.08 -35.09 6.65
C GLY A 54 -6.11 -35.76 5.67
N PHE A 55 -4.92 -35.17 5.52
CA PHE A 55 -3.83 -35.71 4.71
C PHE A 55 -2.49 -35.24 5.26
N MET A 56 -1.62 -36.18 5.66
CA MET A 56 -0.25 -35.92 6.11
C MET A 56 -0.16 -34.73 7.09
N GLY A 57 -0.83 -34.85 8.24
CA GLY A 57 -0.87 -33.78 9.26
C GLY A 57 -1.75 -32.56 8.92
N CYS A 58 -2.23 -32.40 7.68
CA CYS A 58 -3.07 -31.29 7.25
C CYS A 58 -4.57 -31.59 7.32
N GLY A 59 -5.34 -30.61 7.81
CA GLY A 59 -6.81 -30.59 7.71
C GLY A 59 -7.51 -31.62 8.62
N GLY A 60 -8.67 -32.11 8.15
CA GLY A 60 -9.60 -32.94 8.92
C GLY A 60 -11.06 -32.59 8.66
N GLU A 61 -11.94 -33.08 9.53
CA GLU A 61 -13.38 -32.84 9.41
C GLU A 61 -13.70 -31.33 9.36
N ASN A 62 -14.57 -30.95 8.43
CA ASN A 62 -14.96 -29.56 8.15
C ASN A 62 -13.85 -28.67 7.55
N SER A 63 -12.73 -29.19 7.02
CA SER A 63 -11.72 -28.31 6.42
C SER A 63 -12.25 -27.45 5.26
N SER A 64 -11.74 -26.22 5.12
CA SER A 64 -12.02 -25.31 4.01
C SER A 64 -10.91 -25.36 2.95
N SER A 65 -11.14 -24.76 1.77
CA SER A 65 -10.07 -24.54 0.76
C SER A 65 -9.19 -23.31 1.04
N THR A 66 -9.14 -22.85 2.30
CA THR A 66 -8.29 -21.73 2.72
C THR A 66 -7.10 -22.27 3.50
N ILE A 67 -5.90 -21.91 3.06
CA ILE A 67 -4.62 -22.25 3.67
C ILE A 67 -4.06 -21.00 4.36
N ILE A 68 -3.70 -21.15 5.63
CA ILE A 68 -3.18 -20.09 6.48
C ILE A 68 -1.68 -20.28 6.69
N LEU A 69 -0.93 -19.23 6.40
CA LEU A 69 0.47 -19.10 6.71
C LEU A 69 0.64 -18.11 7.88
N LYS A 70 1.52 -18.44 8.83
CA LYS A 70 1.98 -17.47 9.82
C LYS A 70 2.75 -16.34 9.13
N GLU A 71 2.38 -15.10 9.43
CA GLU A 71 3.07 -13.91 8.92
C GLU A 71 4.57 -13.92 9.23
N LYS A 72 5.38 -13.26 8.38
CA LYS A 72 6.84 -13.08 8.55
C LYS A 72 7.67 -14.37 8.57
N ASN A 73 7.04 -15.54 8.50
CA ASN A 73 7.72 -16.81 8.30
C ASN A 73 8.07 -17.02 6.84
N THR A 74 9.16 -17.76 6.60
CA THR A 74 9.62 -18.18 5.28
C THR A 74 9.28 -19.65 5.06
N TYR A 75 8.43 -19.95 4.08
CA TYR A 75 8.06 -21.29 3.63
C TYR A 75 8.86 -21.60 2.36
N VAL A 76 9.67 -22.65 2.41
CA VAL A 76 10.50 -23.03 1.26
C VAL A 76 9.77 -24.01 0.36
N LEU A 77 10.05 -23.97 -0.94
CA LEU A 77 9.62 -24.97 -1.92
C LEU A 77 10.84 -25.42 -2.74
N ASN A 78 11.06 -26.72 -2.88
CA ASN A 78 12.12 -27.31 -3.68
C ASN A 78 11.71 -27.50 -5.16
N LYS A 79 10.40 -27.54 -5.41
CA LYS A 79 9.78 -27.70 -6.73
C LYS A 79 8.40 -27.06 -6.73
N HIS A 80 7.85 -26.75 -7.91
CA HIS A 80 6.49 -26.26 -8.02
C HIS A 80 5.46 -27.16 -7.33
N ILE A 81 4.37 -26.54 -6.90
CA ILE A 81 3.14 -27.23 -6.47
C ILE A 81 2.07 -27.03 -7.55
N ALA A 82 1.45 -28.12 -7.98
CA ALA A 82 0.33 -28.07 -8.90
C ALA A 82 -0.96 -27.69 -8.16
N ILE A 83 -1.68 -26.69 -8.64
CA ILE A 83 -3.01 -26.32 -8.17
C ILE A 83 -4.03 -26.94 -9.12
N LYS A 84 -4.82 -27.89 -8.61
CA LYS A 84 -5.83 -28.66 -9.38
C LYS A 84 -7.26 -28.35 -8.94
N LYS A 85 -7.42 -27.66 -7.81
CA LYS A 85 -8.69 -27.22 -7.23
C LYS A 85 -8.56 -25.77 -6.76
N SER A 86 -9.67 -25.04 -6.78
CA SER A 86 -9.70 -23.65 -6.32
C SER A 86 -9.37 -23.56 -4.84
N LEU A 87 -8.50 -22.63 -4.47
CA LEU A 87 -8.05 -22.42 -3.09
C LEU A 87 -7.57 -21.00 -2.84
N THR A 88 -7.49 -20.64 -1.55
CA THR A 88 -6.91 -19.37 -1.09
C THR A 88 -5.71 -19.65 -0.21
N ILE A 89 -4.61 -18.93 -0.40
CA ILE A 89 -3.46 -18.90 0.50
C ILE A 89 -3.35 -17.48 1.04
N ARG A 90 -3.35 -17.33 2.36
CA ARG A 90 -3.21 -16.03 3.01
C ARG A 90 -2.33 -16.08 4.24
N ALA A 91 -1.68 -14.96 4.55
CA ALA A 91 -1.03 -14.76 5.84
C ALA A 91 -2.05 -14.39 6.92
N LEU A 92 -1.81 -14.82 8.17
CA LEU A 92 -2.55 -14.38 9.34
C LEU A 92 -1.57 -14.12 10.50
N ALA A 93 -1.88 -13.12 11.34
CA ALA A 93 -1.16 -12.88 12.58
C ALA A 93 -1.48 -13.99 13.60
N GLU A 94 -0.51 -14.34 14.44
CA GLU A 94 -0.77 -15.18 15.61
C GLU A 94 -1.62 -14.35 16.58
N VAL A 95 -2.82 -14.84 16.93
CA VAL A 95 -3.68 -14.16 17.89
C VAL A 95 -3.14 -14.46 19.29
N ASP A 96 -2.11 -13.72 19.70
CA ASP A 96 -1.52 -13.83 21.05
C ASP A 96 -2.41 -13.14 22.10
N GLY A 97 -3.71 -13.46 22.16
CA GLY A 97 -4.61 -13.11 23.27
C GLY A 97 -4.77 -11.61 23.64
N GLU A 98 -4.02 -10.71 23.01
CA GLU A 98 -4.08 -9.27 23.18
C GLU A 98 -4.87 -8.70 22.01
N PHE A 99 -5.98 -8.05 22.32
CA PHE A 99 -6.70 -7.20 21.38
C PHE A 99 -5.77 -6.03 21.01
N SER A 100 -5.00 -6.16 19.92
CA SER A 100 -4.39 -4.98 19.32
C SER A 100 -5.47 -4.19 18.61
N THR A 101 -5.62 -2.92 18.99
CA THR A 101 -6.54 -1.96 18.36
C THR A 101 -5.91 -1.29 17.14
N GLU A 102 -4.69 -1.67 16.75
CA GLU A 102 -4.01 -1.13 15.58
C GLU A 102 -4.49 -1.87 14.33
N GLU A 103 -5.18 -1.14 13.46
CA GLU A 103 -5.57 -1.61 12.13
C GLU A 103 -4.31 -2.03 11.36
N LYS A 104 -4.14 -3.35 11.18
CA LYS A 104 -2.96 -3.91 10.53
C LYS A 104 -2.89 -3.43 9.09
N ALA A 105 -1.84 -2.70 8.73
CA ALA A 105 -1.61 -2.30 7.34
C ALA A 105 -1.30 -3.53 6.47
N LEU A 106 -2.19 -3.80 5.51
CA LEU A 106 -2.12 -4.96 4.61
C LEU A 106 -0.83 -4.92 3.79
N GLY A 107 -0.20 -6.08 3.59
CA GLY A 107 1.02 -6.23 2.79
C GLY A 107 2.33 -6.05 3.57
N LEU A 108 2.31 -5.46 4.76
CA LEU A 108 3.54 -5.23 5.57
C LEU A 108 4.07 -6.46 6.28
N HIS A 109 3.19 -7.43 6.55
CA HIS A 109 3.49 -8.59 7.37
C HIS A 109 3.14 -9.84 6.58
N ASN A 110 3.66 -9.90 5.37
CA ASN A 110 3.42 -10.99 4.47
C ASN A 110 4.10 -12.27 4.98
N ALA A 111 3.49 -13.42 4.68
CA ALA A 111 4.20 -14.68 4.72
C ALA A 111 5.08 -14.79 3.47
N HIS A 112 6.31 -15.26 3.61
CA HIS A 112 7.27 -15.33 2.52
C HIS A 112 7.34 -16.76 1.98
N ILE A 113 7.14 -16.95 0.68
CA ILE A 113 7.22 -18.25 0.00
C ILE A 113 8.39 -18.20 -0.98
N GLN A 114 9.40 -19.06 -0.76
CA GLN A 114 10.67 -19.01 -1.46
C GLN A 114 10.91 -20.28 -2.29
N MET A 115 11.23 -20.11 -3.57
CA MET A 115 11.70 -21.21 -4.41
C MET A 115 13.19 -21.48 -4.18
N LYS A 116 13.54 -22.64 -3.63
CA LYS A 116 14.93 -23.12 -3.50
C LYS A 116 15.44 -23.86 -4.74
N GLY A 117 14.55 -24.53 -5.47
CA GLY A 117 14.87 -25.20 -6.74
C GLY A 117 14.97 -24.23 -7.91
N THR A 118 15.25 -24.75 -9.11
CA THR A 118 15.15 -23.98 -10.37
C THR A 118 13.82 -24.32 -11.04
N ASP A 119 12.72 -23.82 -10.48
CA ASP A 119 11.37 -24.01 -10.99
C ASP A 119 10.51 -22.79 -10.59
N ASN A 120 9.20 -22.86 -10.81
CA ASN A 120 8.23 -21.88 -10.32
C ASN A 120 7.55 -22.33 -9.02
N LEU A 121 6.94 -21.41 -8.27
CA LEU A 121 6.25 -21.74 -7.02
C LEU A 121 4.98 -22.55 -7.29
N PHE A 122 4.13 -22.06 -8.19
CA PHE A 122 2.81 -22.62 -8.44
C PHE A 122 2.53 -22.82 -9.92
N ARG A 123 1.81 -23.91 -10.23
CA ARG A 123 1.24 -24.17 -11.55
C ARG A 123 -0.26 -24.38 -11.43
N VAL A 124 -1.05 -23.39 -11.85
CA VAL A 124 -2.51 -23.47 -11.90
C VAL A 124 -2.89 -24.26 -13.15
N ASN A 125 -3.53 -25.41 -12.97
CA ASN A 125 -3.82 -26.36 -14.04
C ASN A 125 -5.32 -26.64 -14.18
N SER A 126 -6.06 -25.67 -14.71
CA SER A 126 -7.45 -25.89 -15.13
C SER A 126 -7.51 -26.84 -16.34
N THR A 127 -8.51 -27.72 -16.33
CA THR A 127 -8.86 -28.57 -17.48
C THR A 127 -10.17 -28.09 -18.10
N ASP A 128 -11.29 -28.73 -17.78
CA ASP A 128 -12.63 -28.43 -18.31
C ASP A 128 -13.42 -27.48 -17.39
N THR A 129 -12.90 -27.20 -16.19
CA THR A 129 -13.47 -26.26 -15.23
C THR A 129 -12.43 -25.23 -14.84
N LEU A 130 -12.84 -23.96 -14.78
CA LEU A 130 -11.97 -22.86 -14.37
C LEU A 130 -11.72 -22.98 -12.87
N ILE A 131 -10.45 -23.13 -12.47
CA ILE A 131 -10.05 -23.07 -11.07
C ILE A 131 -9.42 -21.71 -10.75
N GLN A 132 -9.59 -21.27 -9.51
CA GLN A 132 -9.13 -19.99 -9.01
C GLN A 132 -8.11 -20.16 -7.90
N LEU A 133 -6.96 -19.51 -8.03
CA LEU A 133 -5.95 -19.37 -6.99
C LEU A 133 -5.97 -17.94 -6.46
N ASN A 134 -6.31 -17.77 -5.17
CA ASN A 134 -6.22 -16.49 -4.48
C ASN A 134 -4.98 -16.46 -3.57
N LEU A 135 -4.16 -15.44 -3.73
CA LEU A 135 -2.93 -15.23 -2.98
C LEU A 135 -3.00 -13.84 -2.32
N LYS A 136 -2.99 -13.80 -0.98
CA LYS A 136 -3.18 -12.56 -0.23
C LYS A 136 -2.14 -12.39 0.86
N GLU A 137 -1.51 -11.21 0.91
CA GLU A 137 -0.47 -10.88 1.89
C GLU A 137 0.71 -11.87 1.84
N LEU A 138 1.24 -12.10 0.63
CA LEU A 138 2.34 -13.03 0.38
C LEU A 138 3.52 -12.36 -0.31
N ASP A 139 4.73 -12.67 0.16
CA ASP A 139 5.98 -12.35 -0.52
C ASP A 139 6.43 -13.58 -1.30
N LEU A 140 6.31 -13.54 -2.62
CA LEU A 140 6.64 -14.63 -3.54
C LEU A 140 8.02 -14.39 -4.15
N GLU A 141 9.00 -15.19 -3.75
CA GLU A 141 10.38 -15.09 -4.22
C GLU A 141 10.74 -16.23 -5.17
N GLY A 142 11.28 -15.84 -6.33
CA GLY A 142 11.76 -16.78 -7.33
C GLY A 142 13.09 -17.41 -6.95
N CYS A 143 13.65 -18.24 -7.84
CA CYS A 143 14.86 -19.00 -7.53
C CYS A 143 16.16 -18.18 -7.43
N GLY A 144 16.11 -16.86 -7.68
CA GLY A 144 17.27 -15.97 -7.64
C GLY A 144 18.38 -16.27 -8.66
N LYS A 145 18.10 -17.08 -9.69
CA LYS A 145 19.03 -17.39 -10.81
C LYS A 145 18.70 -16.56 -12.04
N ALA A 146 19.61 -16.59 -13.02
CA ALA A 146 19.44 -15.89 -14.30
C ALA A 146 18.28 -16.46 -15.16
N SER A 147 17.95 -17.73 -14.97
CA SER A 147 16.75 -18.38 -15.54
C SER A 147 16.32 -19.49 -14.58
N CYS A 148 15.06 -19.49 -14.14
CA CYS A 148 14.51 -20.50 -13.24
C CYS A 148 13.68 -21.54 -13.98
N THR A 149 12.95 -21.16 -15.03
CA THR A 149 12.02 -22.03 -15.76
C THR A 149 11.70 -21.45 -17.13
N GLU A 150 11.04 -22.22 -17.99
CA GLU A 150 10.61 -21.76 -19.30
C GLU A 150 9.42 -20.78 -19.22
N GLN A 151 8.42 -21.08 -18.39
CA GLN A 151 7.16 -20.35 -18.32
C GLN A 151 6.78 -20.01 -16.88
N GLY A 152 6.77 -18.71 -16.56
CA GLY A 152 6.32 -18.16 -15.29
C GLY A 152 7.33 -18.39 -14.19
N GLY A 153 8.21 -17.43 -13.90
CA GLY A 153 9.28 -17.61 -12.90
C GLY A 153 8.78 -17.75 -11.46
N LEU A 154 7.57 -17.26 -11.15
CA LEU A 154 6.85 -17.55 -9.91
C LEU A 154 5.64 -18.43 -10.19
N ILE A 155 4.83 -18.08 -11.19
CA ILE A 155 3.53 -18.70 -11.41
C ILE A 155 3.31 -18.98 -12.90
N TYR A 156 3.01 -20.24 -13.20
CA TYR A 156 2.34 -20.61 -14.44
C TYR A 156 0.83 -20.63 -14.20
N ASN A 157 0.09 -19.79 -14.90
CA ASN A 157 -1.36 -19.69 -14.78
C ASN A 157 -2.08 -20.24 -16.02
N LYS A 158 -2.78 -21.35 -15.83
CA LYS A 158 -3.87 -21.83 -16.69
C LYS A 158 -5.15 -21.91 -15.85
N GLY A 159 -5.73 -20.76 -15.54
CA GLY A 159 -6.86 -20.61 -14.63
C GLY A 159 -7.13 -19.13 -14.30
N GLN A 160 -7.76 -18.86 -13.17
CA GLN A 160 -7.89 -17.52 -12.62
C GLN A 160 -6.90 -17.34 -11.47
N LEU A 161 -6.02 -16.35 -11.58
CA LEU A 161 -5.06 -15.97 -10.55
C LEU A 161 -5.45 -14.61 -9.99
N ILE A 162 -5.59 -14.50 -8.67
CA ILE A 162 -5.84 -13.24 -7.98
C ILE A 162 -4.74 -13.03 -6.92
N LEU A 163 -4.06 -11.90 -7.01
CA LEU A 163 -2.99 -11.47 -6.10
C LEU A 163 -3.40 -10.15 -5.43
N GLU A 164 -3.42 -10.13 -4.11
CA GLU A 164 -3.75 -8.95 -3.31
C GLU A 164 -2.67 -8.68 -2.27
N HIS A 165 -2.22 -7.44 -2.14
CA HIS A 165 -1.24 -7.03 -1.11
C HIS A 165 0.01 -7.91 -1.08
N SER A 166 0.47 -8.36 -2.25
CA SER A 166 1.53 -9.36 -2.39
C SER A 166 2.75 -8.76 -3.08
N ARG A 167 3.92 -9.32 -2.80
CA ARG A 167 5.17 -8.97 -3.46
C ARG A 167 5.60 -10.09 -4.39
N LEU A 168 5.94 -9.78 -5.64
CA LEU A 168 6.46 -10.75 -6.61
C LEU A 168 7.85 -10.31 -7.03
N PHE A 169 8.88 -11.06 -6.62
CA PHE A 169 10.24 -10.59 -6.81
C PHE A 169 11.30 -11.67 -7.01
N ASN A 170 12.46 -11.22 -7.53
CA ASN A 170 13.65 -12.04 -7.80
C ASN A 170 13.36 -13.29 -8.65
N ALA A 171 12.38 -13.21 -9.56
CA ALA A 171 12.02 -14.31 -10.43
C ALA A 171 12.63 -14.17 -11.83
N ALA A 172 12.91 -15.31 -12.47
CA ALA A 172 13.47 -15.35 -13.80
C ALA A 172 12.87 -16.47 -14.65
N ALA A 173 12.47 -16.19 -15.89
CA ALA A 173 12.00 -17.20 -16.84
C ALA A 173 12.27 -16.80 -18.29
N ASN A 174 12.09 -17.70 -19.25
CA ASN A 174 12.10 -17.30 -20.66
C ASN A 174 10.84 -16.48 -21.00
N LEU A 175 9.66 -16.95 -20.60
CA LEU A 175 8.37 -16.28 -20.79
C LEU A 175 7.71 -16.03 -19.44
N GLY A 176 7.45 -14.77 -19.10
CA GLY A 176 6.76 -14.43 -17.85
C GLY A 176 7.69 -14.49 -16.66
N GLY A 177 8.49 -13.44 -16.44
CA GLY A 177 9.50 -13.42 -15.36
C GLY A 177 8.87 -13.66 -14.00
N ALA A 178 7.80 -12.94 -13.67
CA ALA A 178 6.94 -13.29 -12.54
C ALA A 178 5.83 -14.28 -12.96
N ILE A 179 5.02 -13.93 -13.96
CA ILE A 179 3.81 -14.70 -14.31
C ILE A 179 3.76 -15.02 -15.81
N TYR A 180 3.43 -16.27 -16.13
CA TYR A 180 2.98 -16.71 -17.44
C TYR A 180 1.47 -17.00 -17.41
N ASN A 181 0.70 -16.44 -18.34
CA ASN A 181 -0.74 -16.62 -18.46
C ASN A 181 -1.13 -17.29 -19.79
N ALA A 182 -1.65 -18.53 -19.71
CA ALA A 182 -1.76 -19.50 -20.81
C ALA A 182 -2.94 -19.27 -21.80
N GLY A 183 -3.51 -18.06 -21.88
CA GLY A 183 -4.52 -17.73 -22.89
C GLY A 183 -5.79 -18.59 -22.81
N LYS A 184 -6.31 -19.01 -23.97
CA LYS A 184 -7.52 -19.83 -24.10
C LYS A 184 -7.23 -21.33 -23.96
N PHE A 185 -8.12 -22.06 -23.31
CA PHE A 185 -8.03 -23.50 -23.14
C PHE A 185 -9.41 -24.16 -22.99
N GLY A 186 -9.44 -25.49 -23.11
CA GLY A 186 -10.70 -26.25 -23.05
C GLY A 186 -11.66 -25.84 -24.16
N GLN A 187 -12.97 -25.91 -23.89
CA GLN A 187 -14.00 -25.59 -24.89
C GLN A 187 -14.19 -24.09 -25.12
N ASN A 188 -13.98 -23.22 -24.11
CA ASN A 188 -14.11 -21.75 -24.21
C ASN A 188 -13.57 -21.00 -22.97
N LEU A 189 -12.64 -21.59 -22.20
CA LEU A 189 -12.12 -20.94 -21.00
C LEU A 189 -10.94 -20.03 -21.34
N THR A 190 -10.79 -18.93 -20.61
CA THR A 190 -9.68 -17.99 -20.76
C THR A 190 -8.98 -17.82 -19.42
N SER A 191 -7.67 -17.97 -19.42
CA SER A 191 -6.83 -17.74 -18.25
C SER A 191 -6.74 -16.24 -17.98
N ARG A 192 -6.90 -15.84 -16.71
CA ARG A 192 -6.91 -14.43 -16.33
C ARG A 192 -6.08 -14.19 -15.07
N VAL A 193 -5.39 -13.05 -15.05
CA VAL A 193 -4.56 -12.60 -13.92
C VAL A 193 -5.12 -11.29 -13.37
N GLU A 194 -5.34 -11.22 -12.06
CA GLU A 194 -5.64 -9.99 -11.32
C GLU A 194 -4.54 -9.72 -10.31
N ILE A 195 -3.97 -8.52 -10.34
CA ILE A 195 -2.96 -8.05 -9.40
C ILE A 195 -3.46 -6.72 -8.82
N LYS A 196 -3.66 -6.68 -7.51
CA LYS A 196 -4.20 -5.52 -6.80
C LYS A 196 -3.30 -5.16 -5.64
N ASN A 197 -3.03 -3.87 -5.46
CA ASN A 197 -2.33 -3.36 -4.27
C ASN A 197 -1.00 -4.07 -4.02
N SER A 198 -0.28 -4.43 -5.08
CA SER A 198 0.86 -5.34 -5.04
C SER A 198 2.14 -4.71 -5.57
N LEU A 199 3.28 -5.25 -5.16
CA LEU A 199 4.61 -4.81 -5.59
C LEU A 199 5.25 -5.88 -6.48
N ILE A 200 5.62 -5.50 -7.71
CA ILE A 200 6.27 -6.39 -8.67
C ILE A 200 7.64 -5.82 -9.00
N GLU A 201 8.70 -6.50 -8.57
CA GLU A 201 10.04 -5.97 -8.72
C GLU A 201 11.16 -6.96 -8.96
N ASN A 202 12.22 -6.50 -9.63
CA ASN A 202 13.44 -7.28 -9.85
C ASN A 202 13.22 -8.61 -10.59
N ASN A 203 12.13 -8.73 -11.35
CA ASN A 203 11.87 -9.92 -12.17
C ASN A 203 12.52 -9.77 -13.54
N LYS A 204 12.93 -10.90 -14.13
CA LYS A 204 13.66 -10.95 -15.40
C LYS A 204 13.05 -11.95 -16.36
N ALA A 205 12.95 -11.60 -17.64
CA ALA A 205 12.62 -12.59 -18.66
C ALA A 205 13.16 -12.24 -20.03
N GLN A 206 13.18 -13.22 -20.94
CA GLN A 206 13.32 -12.89 -22.37
C GLN A 206 12.12 -12.07 -22.81
N ARG A 207 10.89 -12.50 -22.47
CA ARG A 207 9.66 -11.80 -22.83
C ARG A 207 8.72 -11.73 -21.64
N GLY A 208 8.21 -10.55 -21.31
CA GLY A 208 7.24 -10.35 -20.24
C GLY A 208 7.83 -10.52 -18.84
N ALA A 209 8.83 -9.72 -18.45
CA ALA A 209 9.45 -9.85 -17.13
C ALA A 209 8.46 -9.73 -15.96
N ILE A 210 7.43 -8.90 -16.10
CA ILE A 210 6.32 -8.77 -15.15
C ILE A 210 5.25 -9.82 -15.49
N LEU A 211 4.76 -9.78 -16.73
CA LEU A 211 3.69 -10.64 -17.19
C LEU A 211 3.93 -11.00 -18.66
N TYR A 212 3.91 -12.29 -18.95
CA TYR A 212 3.66 -12.78 -20.30
C TYR A 212 2.24 -13.33 -20.34
N SER A 213 1.42 -12.82 -21.24
CA SER A 213 0.05 -13.28 -21.44
C SER A 213 -0.17 -13.61 -22.90
N GLU A 214 -0.74 -14.79 -23.18
CA GLU A 214 -1.03 -15.17 -24.58
C GLU A 214 -2.13 -14.29 -25.21
N LEU A 215 -3.08 -13.83 -24.39
CA LEU A 215 -4.13 -12.87 -24.76
C LEU A 215 -4.14 -11.72 -23.73
N PRO A 216 -4.63 -10.52 -24.06
CA PRO A 216 -4.71 -9.42 -23.11
C PRO A 216 -5.83 -9.66 -22.08
N ALA A 217 -5.65 -10.63 -21.19
CA ALA A 217 -6.62 -11.08 -20.19
C ALA A 217 -6.05 -10.88 -18.78
N PHE A 218 -5.97 -9.62 -18.34
CA PHE A 218 -5.39 -9.28 -17.05
C PHE A 218 -5.92 -7.95 -16.51
N LEU A 219 -5.80 -7.76 -15.20
CA LEU A 219 -6.01 -6.50 -14.51
C LEU A 219 -4.85 -6.28 -13.55
N ILE A 220 -4.12 -5.20 -13.72
CA ILE A 220 -3.13 -4.72 -12.75
C ILE A 220 -3.62 -3.38 -12.24
N SER A 221 -3.98 -3.30 -10.97
CA SER A 221 -4.47 -2.06 -10.38
C SER A 221 -3.79 -1.72 -9.07
N GLN A 222 -3.68 -0.42 -8.79
CA GLN A 222 -3.21 0.10 -7.51
C GLN A 222 -1.85 -0.46 -7.09
N SER A 223 -0.97 -0.73 -8.06
CA SER A 223 0.24 -1.50 -7.86
C SER A 223 1.49 -0.69 -8.23
N VAL A 224 2.64 -1.16 -7.74
CA VAL A 224 3.94 -0.59 -8.07
C VAL A 224 4.76 -1.60 -8.84
N LEU A 225 5.27 -1.18 -10.01
CA LEU A 225 6.04 -2.03 -10.90
C LEU A 225 7.42 -1.41 -11.12
N LYS A 226 8.46 -2.01 -10.54
CA LYS A 226 9.79 -1.39 -10.55
C LYS A 226 10.96 -2.34 -10.76
N ASN A 227 12.02 -1.86 -11.41
CA ASN A 227 13.27 -2.61 -11.59
C ASN A 227 13.12 -3.99 -12.28
N ASN A 228 12.05 -4.22 -13.04
CA ASN A 228 11.90 -5.44 -13.84
C ASN A 228 12.66 -5.29 -15.17
N GLN A 229 13.09 -6.41 -15.76
CA GLN A 229 13.93 -6.39 -16.95
C GLN A 229 13.48 -7.43 -17.99
N THR A 230 12.98 -6.95 -19.13
CA THR A 230 12.81 -7.76 -20.34
C THR A 230 14.07 -7.67 -21.20
N LEU A 231 14.61 -8.82 -21.61
CA LEU A 231 15.88 -8.92 -22.35
C LEU A 231 15.71 -8.86 -23.87
N ASP A 232 14.58 -9.32 -24.41
CA ASP A 232 14.26 -9.22 -25.83
C ASP A 232 13.75 -7.81 -26.17
N ASN A 233 14.51 -7.08 -26.98
CA ASN A 233 14.18 -5.71 -27.42
C ASN A 233 12.90 -5.64 -28.28
N SER A 234 12.44 -6.77 -28.83
CA SER A 234 11.16 -6.87 -29.54
C SER A 234 9.98 -7.13 -28.61
N ALA A 235 10.22 -7.51 -27.35
CA ALA A 235 9.19 -7.76 -26.35
C ALA A 235 9.07 -6.60 -25.34
N THR A 236 8.18 -6.78 -24.37
CA THR A 236 7.87 -5.78 -23.33
C THR A 236 7.84 -6.42 -21.94
N ASN A 237 7.79 -5.64 -20.88
CA ASN A 237 7.70 -6.11 -19.49
C ASN A 237 6.33 -6.70 -19.17
N ILE A 238 5.27 -6.03 -19.60
CA ILE A 238 3.91 -6.57 -19.68
C ILE A 238 3.66 -6.86 -21.15
N PHE A 239 3.68 -8.15 -21.50
CA PHE A 239 3.66 -8.61 -22.87
C PHE A 239 2.41 -9.43 -23.18
N SER A 240 1.62 -8.97 -24.15
CA SER A 240 0.53 -9.73 -24.77
C SER A 240 0.99 -10.33 -26.11
N ALA A 241 0.94 -11.65 -26.26
CA ALA A 241 1.44 -12.33 -27.47
C ALA A 241 0.47 -12.28 -28.65
N GLY A 242 -0.83 -12.31 -28.37
CA GLY A 242 -1.90 -12.28 -29.34
C GLY A 242 -3.05 -11.38 -28.90
N GLN A 243 -4.13 -11.38 -29.68
CA GLN A 243 -5.32 -10.56 -29.48
C GLN A 243 -6.58 -11.43 -29.55
N PHE A 244 -7.66 -11.02 -28.90
CA PHE A 244 -8.95 -11.70 -29.03
C PHE A 244 -9.49 -11.61 -30.47
N ALA A 245 -10.01 -12.71 -30.99
CA ALA A 245 -10.59 -12.77 -32.33
C ALA A 245 -11.70 -11.72 -32.46
N ASN A 246 -11.71 -11.01 -33.59
CA ASN A 246 -12.67 -9.95 -33.86
C ASN A 246 -14.05 -10.56 -34.15
N THR A 247 -14.79 -10.90 -33.09
CA THR A 247 -16.21 -11.17 -33.19
C THR A 247 -16.91 -9.90 -32.74
N SER A 248 -17.87 -9.44 -33.51
CA SER A 248 -18.76 -8.31 -33.24
C SER A 248 -19.57 -8.42 -31.92
N LYS A 249 -19.18 -9.34 -31.01
CA LYS A 249 -19.80 -9.67 -29.73
C LYS A 249 -18.86 -9.52 -28.52
N GLU A 250 -17.53 -9.43 -28.69
CA GLU A 250 -16.61 -9.14 -27.58
C GLU A 250 -16.21 -7.66 -27.60
N GLN A 251 -17.07 -6.82 -27.00
CA GLN A 251 -16.94 -5.36 -26.91
C GLN A 251 -16.07 -4.84 -25.74
N SER A 252 -15.41 -5.72 -24.98
CA SER A 252 -14.79 -5.30 -23.72
C SER A 252 -13.27 -5.23 -23.80
N ILE A 253 -12.74 -4.14 -23.23
CA ILE A 253 -11.38 -4.10 -22.70
C ILE A 253 -11.23 -5.26 -21.71
N SER A 254 -10.11 -5.97 -21.79
CA SER A 254 -9.86 -7.22 -21.04
C SER A 254 -8.46 -7.28 -20.44
N GLY A 255 -7.55 -6.43 -20.93
CA GLY A 255 -6.20 -6.23 -20.41
C GLY A 255 -6.06 -4.80 -19.88
N GLU A 256 -5.96 -4.64 -18.57
CA GLU A 256 -5.98 -3.31 -17.95
C GLU A 256 -4.78 -3.08 -17.03
N VAL A 257 -4.25 -1.85 -17.07
CA VAL A 257 -3.32 -1.33 -16.07
C VAL A 257 -3.86 0.00 -15.57
N LEU A 258 -4.19 0.06 -14.28
CA LEU A 258 -5.00 1.13 -13.68
C LEU A 258 -4.35 1.68 -12.41
N SER A 259 -4.39 3.01 -12.20
CA SER A 259 -3.97 3.66 -10.94
C SER A 259 -2.64 3.15 -10.38
N SER A 260 -1.60 3.03 -11.20
CA SER A 260 -0.35 2.33 -10.85
C SER A 260 0.89 3.14 -11.22
N THR A 261 1.95 3.03 -10.39
CA THR A 261 3.26 3.65 -10.66
C THR A 261 4.22 2.64 -11.24
N ILE A 262 4.86 2.99 -12.37
CA ILE A 262 5.80 2.16 -13.11
C ILE A 262 7.10 2.93 -13.30
N LEU A 263 8.18 2.45 -12.66
CA LEU A 263 9.46 3.17 -12.65
C LEU A 263 10.68 2.26 -12.77
N LYS A 264 11.74 2.75 -13.40
CA LYS A 264 13.06 2.09 -13.42
C LYS A 264 13.07 0.67 -13.96
N ASN A 265 12.09 0.30 -14.78
CA ASN A 265 12.13 -0.97 -15.49
C ASN A 265 13.00 -0.83 -16.73
N LYS A 266 13.59 -1.95 -17.15
CA LYS A 266 14.45 -2.07 -18.33
C LYS A 266 13.78 -2.92 -19.40
N GLY A 267 14.01 -2.56 -20.66
CA GLY A 267 13.21 -3.01 -21.78
C GLY A 267 11.90 -2.23 -21.87
N ILE A 268 11.19 -2.40 -22.97
CA ILE A 268 9.95 -1.66 -23.24
C ILE A 268 8.88 -2.07 -22.23
N LEU A 269 8.03 -1.16 -21.75
CA LEU A 269 7.11 -1.51 -20.65
C LEU A 269 5.91 -2.31 -21.14
N ILE A 270 5.14 -1.77 -22.08
CA ILE A 270 3.85 -2.34 -22.46
C ILE A 270 3.68 -2.30 -23.98
N ASN A 271 3.24 -3.41 -24.56
CA ASN A 271 2.76 -3.45 -25.94
C ASN A 271 1.24 -3.25 -25.95
N VAL A 272 0.81 -2.01 -26.15
CA VAL A 272 -0.61 -1.63 -26.20
C VAL A 272 -1.21 -2.12 -27.52
N MET A 273 -2.23 -2.95 -27.43
CA MET A 273 -2.95 -3.54 -28.57
C MET A 273 -4.46 -3.54 -28.33
N ASP A 274 -5.23 -3.91 -29.35
CA ASP A 274 -6.68 -4.04 -29.24
C ASP A 274 -7.08 -4.95 -28.06
N GLY A 275 -8.05 -4.49 -27.26
CA GLY A 275 -8.50 -5.12 -26.02
C GLY A 275 -7.85 -4.57 -24.75
N MET A 276 -7.01 -3.52 -24.84
CA MET A 276 -6.26 -2.99 -23.69
C MET A 276 -6.62 -1.56 -23.27
N GLY A 277 -6.69 -1.33 -21.96
CA GLY A 277 -6.97 -0.02 -21.35
C GLY A 277 -5.91 0.37 -20.33
N LEU A 278 -5.35 1.56 -20.47
CA LEU A 278 -4.36 2.12 -19.56
C LEU A 278 -4.91 3.44 -18.99
N ASN A 279 -5.08 3.54 -17.68
CA ASN A 279 -5.69 4.70 -17.05
C ASN A 279 -5.01 5.11 -15.73
N ASN A 280 -4.89 6.42 -15.50
CA ASN A 280 -4.31 6.98 -14.27
C ASN A 280 -2.95 6.37 -13.90
N LEU A 281 -2.01 6.34 -14.83
CA LEU A 281 -0.69 5.74 -14.63
C LEU A 281 0.39 6.80 -14.45
N THR A 282 1.37 6.52 -13.60
CA THR A 282 2.61 7.32 -13.53
C THR A 282 3.76 6.46 -14.04
N MET A 283 4.16 6.66 -15.30
CA MET A 283 5.25 5.93 -15.98
C MET A 283 6.46 6.84 -16.20
N VAL A 284 7.49 6.63 -15.40
CA VAL A 284 8.63 7.55 -15.36
C VAL A 284 9.94 6.83 -15.11
N ASP A 285 11.05 7.35 -15.62
CA ASP A 285 12.40 6.83 -15.38
C ASP A 285 12.60 5.36 -15.77
N ASN A 286 11.84 4.86 -16.74
CA ASN A 286 12.13 3.55 -17.31
C ASN A 286 13.27 3.70 -18.34
N GLU A 287 14.14 2.69 -18.45
CA GLU A 287 15.40 2.79 -19.21
C GLU A 287 15.18 2.89 -20.72
N ASP A 288 14.07 2.32 -21.21
CA ASP A 288 13.74 2.22 -22.63
C ASP A 288 12.37 2.87 -22.94
N THR A 289 11.70 2.45 -24.01
CA THR A 289 10.38 2.98 -24.39
C THR A 289 9.29 2.61 -23.39
N ALA A 290 8.44 3.57 -22.98
CA ALA A 290 7.32 3.24 -22.10
C ALA A 290 6.28 2.40 -22.85
N LEU A 291 5.69 2.96 -23.91
CA LEU A 291 4.59 2.32 -24.63
C LEU A 291 4.97 2.02 -26.08
N ARG A 292 4.78 0.78 -26.53
CA ARG A 292 4.71 0.46 -27.95
C ARG A 292 3.25 0.24 -28.32
N ILE A 293 2.71 1.07 -29.21
CA ILE A 293 1.26 1.21 -29.41
C ILE A 293 0.86 0.78 -30.81
N HIS A 294 -0.02 -0.22 -30.90
CA HIS A 294 -0.61 -0.71 -32.15
C HIS A 294 -1.96 -1.43 -31.92
N ALA A 295 -3.05 -0.68 -31.97
CA ALA A 295 -4.43 -1.14 -31.92
C ALA A 295 -5.19 -0.72 -33.20
N PRO A 296 -5.00 -1.41 -34.33
CA PRO A 296 -5.56 -1.00 -35.63
C PRO A 296 -7.10 -1.07 -35.71
N ASN A 297 -7.75 -1.77 -34.77
CA ASN A 297 -9.21 -1.79 -34.67
C ASN A 297 -9.78 -0.69 -33.76
N GLY A 298 -8.92 0.16 -33.17
CA GLY A 298 -9.34 1.26 -32.30
C GLY A 298 -9.97 0.80 -30.98
N ARG A 299 -9.64 -0.41 -30.52
CA ARG A 299 -10.15 -0.98 -29.27
C ARG A 299 -9.10 -0.92 -28.16
N ALA A 300 -8.39 0.20 -28.05
CA ALA A 300 -7.46 0.44 -26.96
C ALA A 300 -7.52 1.90 -26.55
N TYR A 301 -7.17 2.18 -25.29
CA TYR A 301 -7.02 3.56 -24.82
C TYR A 301 -5.85 3.73 -23.86
N VAL A 302 -5.31 4.96 -23.84
CA VAL A 302 -4.35 5.47 -22.87
C VAL A 302 -4.87 6.81 -22.36
N ALA A 303 -5.22 6.90 -21.08
CA ALA A 303 -5.92 8.06 -20.55
C ALA A 303 -5.40 8.53 -19.18
N ASN A 304 -5.57 9.82 -18.91
CA ASN A 304 -5.40 10.45 -17.59
C ASN A 304 -4.06 10.15 -16.91
N SER A 305 -3.00 9.92 -17.69
CA SER A 305 -1.72 9.40 -17.19
C SER A 305 -0.59 10.42 -17.29
N ILE A 306 0.46 10.22 -16.49
CA ILE A 306 1.76 10.90 -16.59
C ILE A 306 2.74 9.89 -17.20
N ILE A 307 3.24 10.18 -18.41
CA ILE A 307 4.18 9.31 -19.12
C ILE A 307 5.35 10.19 -19.56
N LEU A 308 6.39 10.24 -18.74
CA LEU A 308 7.48 11.21 -18.90
C LEU A 308 8.83 10.58 -18.62
N ARG A 309 9.86 11.03 -19.33
CA ARG A 309 11.27 10.72 -19.04
C ARG A 309 11.57 9.22 -19.08
N ASN A 310 10.99 8.53 -20.04
CA ASN A 310 11.36 7.15 -20.37
C ASN A 310 12.43 7.15 -21.46
N GLY A 311 13.51 6.40 -21.27
CA GLY A 311 14.83 6.65 -21.85
C GLY A 311 14.85 6.92 -23.35
N THR A 312 14.51 5.92 -24.18
CA THR A 312 14.52 6.10 -25.65
C THR A 312 13.41 7.07 -26.10
N GLN A 313 12.18 6.86 -25.65
CA GLN A 313 11.00 7.71 -25.93
C GLN A 313 9.83 7.29 -25.03
N ASP A 314 8.85 8.17 -24.81
CA ASP A 314 7.67 7.80 -24.03
C ASP A 314 6.75 6.84 -24.82
N CYS A 315 6.51 7.11 -26.10
CA CYS A 315 5.68 6.23 -26.94
C CYS A 315 6.32 5.94 -28.30
N GLN A 316 6.19 4.70 -28.76
CA GLN A 316 6.42 4.25 -30.12
C GLN A 316 5.07 3.88 -30.75
N ILE A 317 4.51 4.80 -31.54
CA ILE A 317 3.27 4.57 -32.27
C ILE A 317 3.57 3.88 -33.60
N ILE A 318 2.96 2.72 -33.82
CA ILE A 318 3.13 1.94 -35.05
C ILE A 318 2.09 2.38 -36.09
N THR A 319 2.49 2.46 -37.36
CA THR A 319 1.61 2.83 -38.49
C THR A 319 0.30 2.05 -38.49
N GLY A 320 -0.82 2.77 -38.66
CA GLY A 320 -2.16 2.19 -38.66
C GLY A 320 -2.79 2.02 -37.26
N ASP A 321 -2.09 2.43 -36.20
CA ASP A 321 -2.67 2.53 -34.86
C ASP A 321 -3.88 3.48 -34.82
N LYS A 322 -4.87 3.12 -34.00
CA LYS A 322 -6.08 3.91 -33.74
C LYS A 322 -6.41 3.97 -32.24
N THR A 323 -5.40 3.80 -31.39
CA THR A 323 -5.58 3.85 -29.94
C THR A 323 -6.12 5.21 -29.53
N LEU A 324 -7.15 5.24 -28.66
CA LEU A 324 -7.67 6.48 -28.09
C LEU A 324 -6.70 6.99 -27.02
N SER A 325 -5.92 8.04 -27.34
CA SER A 325 -5.00 8.68 -26.41
C SER A 325 -5.57 10.01 -25.95
N GLN A 326 -5.83 10.19 -24.65
CA GLN A 326 -6.48 11.41 -24.16
C GLN A 326 -5.99 11.86 -22.79
N ASN A 327 -5.99 13.16 -22.57
CA ASN A 327 -5.73 13.79 -21.26
C ASN A 327 -4.47 13.29 -20.54
N ASN A 328 -3.42 12.96 -21.29
CA ASN A 328 -2.15 12.54 -20.70
C ASN A 328 -1.17 13.71 -20.61
N LEU A 329 -0.27 13.67 -19.64
CA LEU A 329 0.90 14.53 -19.57
C LEU A 329 2.12 13.75 -20.08
N LEU A 330 2.67 14.16 -21.22
CA LEU A 330 3.64 13.35 -21.97
C LEU A 330 4.57 14.18 -22.87
N THR A 331 5.47 13.53 -23.62
CA THR A 331 6.28 14.17 -24.68
C THR A 331 5.67 14.01 -26.07
N THR A 332 6.19 14.76 -27.05
CA THR A 332 5.67 14.76 -28.43
C THR A 332 5.67 13.38 -29.11
N SER A 333 6.50 12.43 -28.64
CA SER A 333 6.57 11.06 -29.16
C SER A 333 5.25 10.29 -29.12
N CYS A 334 4.34 10.66 -28.22
CA CYS A 334 3.03 10.04 -28.06
C CYS A 334 1.90 10.71 -28.86
N GLY A 335 2.18 11.80 -29.57
CA GLY A 335 1.20 12.54 -30.35
C GLY A 335 0.24 13.39 -29.51
N ALA A 336 -0.51 14.26 -30.19
CA ALA A 336 -1.42 15.23 -29.58
C ALA A 336 -2.65 14.59 -28.91
N GLY A 337 -2.96 13.34 -29.24
CA GLY A 337 -4.13 12.64 -28.72
C GLY A 337 -5.45 13.08 -29.37
N ASP A 338 -6.53 12.77 -28.68
CA ASP A 338 -7.91 13.09 -29.03
C ASP A 338 -8.16 14.61 -29.05
N THR A 339 -9.06 15.09 -29.91
CA THR A 339 -9.31 16.53 -30.06
C THR A 339 -10.22 17.12 -28.98
N ILE A 340 -11.06 16.29 -28.33
CA ILE A 340 -11.96 16.71 -27.25
C ILE A 340 -11.19 16.76 -25.94
N ALA A 341 -10.30 15.80 -25.72
CA ALA A 341 -9.47 15.68 -24.53
C ALA A 341 -7.98 15.51 -24.91
N PRO A 342 -7.33 16.56 -25.45
CA PRO A 342 -5.97 16.45 -25.95
C PRO A 342 -4.96 16.14 -24.86
N ASN A 343 -3.86 15.51 -25.27
CA ASN A 343 -2.69 15.37 -24.42
C ASN A 343 -2.02 16.73 -24.22
N GLN A 344 -1.38 16.89 -23.07
CA GLN A 344 -0.55 18.03 -22.75
C GLN A 344 0.93 17.64 -22.87
N PHE A 345 1.68 18.43 -23.62
CA PHE A 345 3.13 18.25 -23.70
C PHE A 345 3.85 18.89 -22.51
N TRP A 346 4.70 18.12 -21.86
CA TRP A 346 5.60 18.60 -20.82
C TRP A 346 6.89 19.14 -21.44
N ASN A 347 7.18 20.42 -21.19
CA ASN A 347 8.31 21.13 -21.80
C ASN A 347 9.42 21.50 -20.81
N ASN A 348 9.28 21.14 -19.53
CA ASN A 348 10.29 21.43 -18.52
C ASN A 348 11.34 20.31 -18.46
N THR A 349 12.53 20.64 -17.95
CA THR A 349 13.65 19.71 -17.86
C THR A 349 13.67 18.93 -16.54
N GLN A 350 13.14 19.51 -15.46
CA GLN A 350 13.15 18.89 -14.13
C GLN A 350 11.80 18.27 -13.78
N LEU A 351 11.80 16.99 -13.42
CA LEU A 351 10.57 16.23 -13.13
C LEU A 351 10.39 15.99 -11.64
N PHE A 352 11.46 15.60 -10.95
CA PHE A 352 11.47 15.23 -9.54
C PHE A 352 12.12 16.29 -8.66
N ALA A 353 11.47 16.54 -7.53
CA ALA A 353 11.98 17.36 -6.45
C ALA A 353 12.99 16.57 -5.63
N GLU A 354 14.07 16.15 -6.26
CA GLU A 354 15.21 15.48 -5.65
C GLU A 354 16.46 16.22 -6.12
N SER A 355 17.49 16.27 -5.28
CA SER A 355 18.71 17.06 -5.51
C SER A 355 19.41 16.78 -6.85
N SER A 356 19.30 15.55 -7.34
CA SER A 356 19.85 15.08 -8.61
C SER A 356 18.74 14.69 -9.61
N ASP A 357 17.52 15.17 -9.38
CA ASP A 357 16.34 14.90 -10.21
C ASP A 357 16.07 13.39 -10.39
N LYS A 358 16.37 12.56 -9.40
CA LYS A 358 16.13 11.11 -9.45
C LYS A 358 14.68 10.77 -9.11
N SER A 359 14.14 9.73 -9.74
CA SER A 359 12.80 9.18 -9.41
C SER A 359 12.67 8.54 -8.04
N GLU A 360 13.75 8.36 -7.28
CA GLU A 360 13.74 7.80 -5.93
C GLU A 360 14.62 8.66 -5.02
N GLY A 361 14.17 8.90 -3.78
CA GLY A 361 14.89 9.73 -2.82
C GLY A 361 13.96 10.51 -1.89
N MET A 362 14.52 11.53 -1.25
CA MET A 362 13.77 12.45 -0.40
C MET A 362 13.22 13.62 -1.22
N CYS A 363 11.98 14.02 -0.94
CA CYS A 363 11.38 15.17 -1.60
C CYS A 363 11.93 16.49 -1.02
N GLN A 364 12.46 17.33 -1.91
CA GLN A 364 12.88 18.69 -1.60
C GLN A 364 11.66 19.59 -1.35
N THR A 365 11.83 20.55 -0.45
CA THR A 365 10.82 21.58 -0.15
C THR A 365 10.54 22.45 -1.37
N LEU A 366 9.45 23.20 -1.35
CA LEU A 366 9.09 24.13 -2.42
C LEU A 366 10.10 25.28 -2.61
N ASN A 367 10.92 25.56 -1.60
CA ASN A 367 12.01 26.53 -1.66
C ASN A 367 13.27 25.96 -2.32
N GLU A 368 13.63 24.73 -1.96
CA GLU A 368 14.79 24.04 -2.51
C GLU A 368 14.58 23.68 -3.98
N ASN A 369 13.33 23.39 -4.35
CA ASN A 369 12.94 23.05 -5.71
C ASN A 369 11.56 23.60 -6.07
N SER A 370 11.53 24.63 -6.91
CA SER A 370 10.32 25.36 -7.27
C SER A 370 9.73 24.98 -8.64
N THR A 371 10.33 24.02 -9.35
CA THR A 371 10.02 23.71 -10.76
C THR A 371 9.56 22.26 -10.99
N ALA A 372 10.02 21.32 -10.17
CA ALA A 372 9.71 19.91 -10.32
C ALA A 372 8.29 19.56 -9.85
N ILE A 373 7.53 18.85 -10.68
CA ILE A 373 6.09 18.59 -10.48
C ILE A 373 5.78 17.31 -9.68
N LEU A 374 6.79 16.47 -9.42
CA LEU A 374 6.64 15.25 -8.63
C LEU A 374 7.65 15.24 -7.48
N CYS A 375 7.23 14.71 -6.32
CA CYS A 375 8.19 14.16 -5.38
C CYS A 375 8.73 12.82 -5.91
N PRO A 376 9.99 12.47 -5.62
CA PRO A 376 10.50 11.14 -5.92
C PRO A 376 9.68 10.06 -5.20
N TYR A 377 9.68 8.85 -5.77
CA TYR A 377 9.11 7.66 -5.16
C TYR A 377 9.76 7.41 -3.80
N SER A 378 8.92 7.24 -2.79
CA SER A 378 9.31 6.84 -1.45
C SER A 378 8.22 5.97 -0.83
N VAL A 379 8.60 5.12 0.13
CA VAL A 379 7.67 4.29 0.89
C VAL A 379 7.49 4.93 2.27
N PRO A 380 6.31 5.49 2.58
CA PRO A 380 6.07 6.05 3.90
C PRO A 380 6.20 4.99 4.99
N LYS A 381 6.56 5.44 6.20
CA LYS A 381 6.64 4.55 7.36
C LYS A 381 5.29 3.88 7.60
N GLY A 382 5.29 2.55 7.77
CA GLY A 382 4.08 1.79 8.03
C GLY A 382 3.17 1.62 6.80
N GLN A 383 3.70 1.75 5.58
CA GLN A 383 2.98 1.41 4.35
C GLN A 383 3.71 0.34 3.54
N PHE A 384 2.95 -0.51 2.85
CA PHE A 384 3.49 -1.57 1.99
C PHE A 384 4.01 -1.02 0.66
N LEU A 385 3.20 -0.21 -0.03
CA LEU A 385 3.56 0.40 -1.30
C LEU A 385 4.03 1.84 -1.09
N GLY A 386 5.05 2.25 -1.86
CA GLY A 386 5.40 3.65 -1.99
C GLY A 386 4.63 4.32 -3.12
N TYR A 387 4.76 5.64 -3.22
CA TYR A 387 4.15 6.42 -4.30
C TYR A 387 4.96 7.66 -4.64
N MET A 388 4.64 8.25 -5.80
CA MET A 388 5.15 9.55 -6.23
C MET A 388 4.08 10.60 -6.00
N ARG A 389 4.29 11.48 -5.03
CA ARG A 389 3.35 12.55 -4.69
C ARG A 389 3.41 13.68 -5.73
N PRO A 390 2.30 14.08 -6.38
CA PRO A 390 2.25 15.29 -7.18
C PRO A 390 2.51 16.54 -6.35
N ARG A 391 3.15 17.57 -6.92
CA ARG A 391 3.47 18.82 -6.24
C ARG A 391 2.61 19.97 -6.75
N ILE A 392 2.19 20.82 -5.81
CA ILE A 392 1.53 22.09 -6.11
C ILE A 392 2.54 23.21 -5.92
N LEU A 393 3.08 23.69 -7.04
CA LEU A 393 4.19 24.65 -7.03
C LEU A 393 3.75 26.04 -6.62
N LEU A 394 4.68 26.82 -6.06
CA LEU A 394 4.43 28.18 -5.58
C LEU A 394 4.16 29.18 -6.71
N ASN A 395 4.67 28.91 -7.92
CA ASN A 395 4.46 29.75 -9.09
C ASN A 395 3.05 29.63 -9.68
N TYR A 396 2.27 28.62 -9.27
CA TYR A 396 0.87 28.52 -9.70
C TYR A 396 0.03 29.59 -9.00
N ILE A 397 -0.62 30.45 -9.75
CA ILE A 397 -1.57 31.46 -9.26
C ILE A 397 -2.96 30.83 -9.10
N LEU A 398 -3.31 29.91 -10.01
CA LEU A 398 -4.56 29.15 -10.00
C LEU A 398 -4.26 27.65 -10.00
N VAL A 399 -5.17 26.84 -9.43
CA VAL A 399 -5.03 25.37 -9.40
C VAL A 399 -4.88 24.79 -10.81
N ASN A 400 -5.63 25.32 -11.76
CA ASN A 400 -5.65 24.87 -13.15
C ASN A 400 -4.37 25.21 -13.95
N GLU A 401 -3.37 25.84 -13.33
CA GLU A 401 -2.03 25.99 -13.93
C GLU A 401 -1.17 24.73 -13.69
N SER A 402 -1.49 23.92 -12.66
CA SER A 402 -0.81 22.65 -12.45
C SER A 402 -1.08 21.70 -13.62
N PRO A 403 -0.08 21.07 -14.24
CA PRO A 403 -0.29 20.11 -15.33
C PRO A 403 -0.89 18.78 -14.87
N ILE A 404 -1.00 18.57 -13.56
CA ILE A 404 -1.48 17.32 -12.94
C ILE A 404 -2.86 17.54 -12.28
N VAL A 405 -3.03 18.62 -11.53
CA VAL A 405 -4.15 18.77 -10.59
C VAL A 405 -5.45 19.20 -11.27
N ASN A 406 -6.57 18.55 -10.94
CA ASN A 406 -7.91 18.81 -11.48
C ASN A 406 -7.91 18.88 -13.01
N ARG A 407 -7.38 17.84 -13.64
CA ARG A 407 -7.20 17.75 -15.09
C ARG A 407 -8.14 16.79 -15.77
N GLY A 408 -8.99 16.06 -15.05
CA GLY A 408 -9.99 15.22 -15.66
C GLY A 408 -11.01 16.00 -16.50
N THR A 409 -11.76 15.27 -17.30
CA THR A 409 -12.70 15.82 -18.28
C THR A 409 -14.13 15.76 -17.75
N ALA A 410 -14.91 16.81 -17.98
CA ALA A 410 -16.34 16.77 -17.65
C ALA A 410 -17.04 15.63 -18.40
N LEU A 411 -18.03 15.02 -17.75
CA LEU A 411 -18.89 14.04 -18.40
C LEU A 411 -19.63 14.71 -19.57
N ASN A 412 -19.39 14.23 -20.78
CA ASN A 412 -20.09 14.65 -21.98
C ASN A 412 -20.76 13.44 -22.64
N LEU A 413 -22.09 13.36 -22.58
CA LEU A 413 -22.85 12.23 -23.12
C LEU A 413 -22.87 12.19 -24.65
N ALA A 414 -22.64 13.31 -25.33
CA ALA A 414 -22.58 13.37 -26.79
C ALA A 414 -21.22 12.89 -27.33
N ASN A 415 -20.15 13.12 -26.56
CA ASN A 415 -18.77 12.71 -26.87
C ASN A 415 -18.11 12.16 -25.60
N PRO A 416 -18.33 10.88 -25.25
CA PRO A 416 -17.81 10.31 -24.01
C PRO A 416 -16.28 10.25 -24.04
N THR A 417 -15.66 10.76 -22.98
CA THR A 417 -14.22 10.64 -22.71
C THR A 417 -13.97 9.51 -21.72
N VAL A 418 -12.73 9.00 -21.64
CA VAL A 418 -12.38 8.03 -20.59
C VAL A 418 -12.25 8.78 -19.28
N ALA A 419 -13.17 8.49 -18.37
CA ALA A 419 -13.14 9.01 -17.00
C ALA A 419 -11.92 8.44 -16.26
N CYS A 420 -11.52 9.12 -15.19
CA CYS A 420 -10.55 8.58 -14.27
C CYS A 420 -11.10 7.38 -13.50
N GLU A 421 -10.18 6.56 -13.01
CA GLU A 421 -10.47 5.47 -12.09
C GLU A 421 -11.04 5.97 -10.77
N ALA A 422 -11.95 5.20 -10.18
CA ALA A 422 -12.66 5.57 -8.96
C ALA A 422 -11.74 5.77 -7.74
N ALA A 423 -10.56 5.17 -7.74
CA ALA A 423 -9.58 5.32 -6.67
C ALA A 423 -8.15 5.38 -7.21
N ASP A 424 -7.30 6.09 -6.48
CA ASP A 424 -5.86 6.22 -6.76
C ASP A 424 -5.08 4.96 -6.33
N GLN A 425 -3.75 4.96 -6.51
CA GLN A 425 -2.90 3.81 -6.18
C GLN A 425 -2.96 3.40 -4.70
N ARG A 426 -3.26 4.34 -3.81
CA ARG A 426 -3.35 4.11 -2.36
C ARG A 426 -4.71 3.55 -1.96
N GLY A 427 -5.64 3.43 -2.91
CA GLY A 427 -7.03 3.09 -2.65
C GLY A 427 -7.86 4.28 -2.19
N ILE A 428 -7.36 5.52 -2.33
CA ILE A 428 -8.11 6.72 -1.96
C ILE A 428 -9.09 7.04 -3.08
N ASN A 429 -10.37 7.15 -2.73
CA ASN A 429 -11.42 7.46 -3.69
C ASN A 429 -11.23 8.85 -4.30
N ARG A 430 -11.35 8.93 -5.62
CA ARG A 430 -11.49 10.19 -6.33
C ARG A 430 -12.93 10.69 -6.21
N LEU A 431 -13.12 11.99 -6.36
CA LEU A 431 -14.46 12.55 -6.42
C LEU A 431 -15.21 12.01 -7.64
N MET A 432 -16.52 11.77 -7.48
CA MET A 432 -17.36 11.27 -8.59
C MET A 432 -17.44 12.26 -9.76
N ASP A 433 -17.20 13.55 -9.49
CA ASP A 433 -17.06 14.55 -10.55
C ASP A 433 -15.65 14.49 -11.12
N ASN A 434 -15.54 13.90 -12.31
CA ASN A 434 -14.30 13.66 -13.02
C ASN A 434 -13.51 14.95 -13.32
N LEU A 435 -14.13 16.14 -13.25
CA LEU A 435 -13.42 17.42 -13.40
C LEU A 435 -12.29 17.63 -12.39
N PHE A 436 -12.43 17.06 -11.20
CA PHE A 436 -11.45 17.22 -10.12
C PHE A 436 -10.40 16.12 -10.09
N CYS A 437 -10.45 15.17 -11.03
CA CYS A 437 -9.46 14.11 -11.07
C CYS A 437 -8.07 14.64 -11.45
N ASP A 438 -7.05 14.19 -10.74
CA ASP A 438 -5.66 14.42 -11.07
C ASP A 438 -5.10 13.42 -12.10
N ARG A 439 -4.19 13.87 -12.96
CA ARG A 439 -3.45 12.93 -13.85
C ARG A 439 -2.49 12.06 -13.06
N GLY A 440 -2.32 10.83 -13.53
CA GLY A 440 -1.39 9.87 -12.96
C GLY A 440 -1.98 9.04 -11.83
N ALA A 441 -1.11 8.28 -11.16
CA ALA A 441 -1.49 7.23 -10.22
C ALA A 441 -2.02 7.75 -8.87
N ILE A 442 -1.79 9.01 -8.53
CA ILE A 442 -2.09 9.59 -7.22
C ILE A 442 -3.05 10.76 -7.37
N GLU A 443 -4.07 10.77 -6.52
CA GLU A 443 -4.99 11.89 -6.35
C GLU A 443 -4.50 12.74 -5.16
N ILE A 444 -4.35 14.05 -5.32
CA ILE A 444 -3.97 14.92 -4.22
C ILE A 444 -5.10 14.95 -3.18
N THR A 445 -4.75 14.58 -1.95
CA THR A 445 -5.64 14.70 -0.81
C THR A 445 -5.38 15.98 -0.02
N ILE A 446 -6.46 16.70 0.28
CA ILE A 446 -6.41 17.94 1.06
C ILE A 446 -7.31 17.74 2.29
N PRO A 447 -6.73 17.63 3.51
CA PRO A 447 -7.53 17.53 4.72
C PRO A 447 -8.25 18.86 5.02
N THR A 448 -9.44 18.77 5.60
CA THR A 448 -10.21 19.96 6.03
C THR A 448 -9.90 20.37 7.47
N SER A 449 -9.41 19.43 8.29
CA SER A 449 -8.92 19.62 9.65
C SER A 449 -7.96 18.48 10.02
N GLY A 450 -7.05 18.72 10.97
CA GLY A 450 -6.17 17.70 11.52
C GLY A 450 -6.73 17.07 12.81
N SER A 451 -6.29 15.86 13.14
CA SER A 451 -6.58 15.22 14.42
C SER A 451 -5.86 15.92 15.59
N LEU A 452 -6.13 15.47 16.82
CA LEU A 452 -5.42 15.95 18.01
C LEU A 452 -3.93 15.56 17.93
N VAL A 453 -3.05 16.56 17.98
CA VAL A 453 -1.60 16.39 18.07
C VAL A 453 -1.06 16.90 19.40
N GLY A 454 0.20 16.59 19.71
CA GLY A 454 0.91 17.13 20.86
C GLY A 454 1.62 16.05 21.65
N GLN A 455 1.97 16.35 22.90
CA GLN A 455 2.80 15.49 23.72
C GLN A 455 2.55 15.72 25.22
N ASP A 456 2.64 14.64 25.99
CA ASP A 456 2.71 14.71 27.45
C ASP A 456 4.15 15.00 27.91
N LEU A 457 4.28 15.89 28.89
CA LEU A 457 5.54 16.43 29.40
C LEU A 457 5.63 16.27 30.91
N LEU A 458 6.85 16.05 31.38
CA LEU A 458 7.22 16.35 32.76
C LEU A 458 7.53 17.85 32.93
N LYS A 459 7.46 18.34 34.16
CA LYS A 459 7.83 19.72 34.49
C LYS A 459 9.27 20.04 34.03
N GLY A 460 9.40 21.09 33.22
CA GLY A 460 10.68 21.55 32.67
C GLY A 460 11.02 20.96 31.29
N GLU A 461 10.24 20.02 30.76
CA GLU A 461 10.43 19.47 29.42
C GLU A 461 9.84 20.37 28.31
N ILE A 462 10.29 20.11 27.09
CA ILE A 462 9.85 20.77 25.85
C ILE A 462 9.15 19.71 25.00
N ALA A 463 7.97 20.03 24.47
CA ALA A 463 7.26 19.15 23.55
C ALA A 463 7.82 19.27 22.13
N LYS A 464 7.99 18.11 21.49
CA LYS A 464 8.42 17.98 20.10
C LYS A 464 7.53 16.97 19.39
N PHE A 465 6.78 17.44 18.42
CA PHE A 465 5.87 16.62 17.62
C PHE A 465 5.84 17.11 16.18
N SER A 466 5.23 16.35 15.27
CA SER A 466 5.12 16.74 13.87
C SER A 466 3.66 16.87 13.45
N ILE A 467 3.37 17.87 12.62
CA ILE A 467 2.09 18.02 11.95
C ILE A 467 2.08 17.49 10.51
N GLU A 468 3.23 17.06 10.00
CA GLU A 468 3.39 16.59 8.60
C GLU A 468 2.36 15.52 8.20
N PRO A 469 2.07 14.49 9.02
CA PRO A 469 1.09 13.46 8.65
C PRO A 469 -0.34 14.00 8.45
N TYR A 470 -0.62 15.21 8.93
CA TYR A 470 -1.93 15.84 8.87
C TYR A 470 -2.05 16.88 7.74
N LEU A 471 -1.02 17.03 6.90
CA LEU A 471 -1.04 17.95 5.76
C LEU A 471 -1.62 17.32 4.48
N GLY A 472 -1.92 16.01 4.51
CA GLY A 472 -2.28 15.23 3.33
C GLY A 472 -1.15 15.24 2.30
N ASP A 473 -1.47 15.52 1.05
CA ASP A 473 -0.47 15.60 -0.03
C ASP A 473 0.07 17.02 -0.24
N SER A 474 -0.15 17.93 0.71
CA SER A 474 0.24 19.34 0.61
C SER A 474 1.56 19.63 1.32
N ASP A 475 2.23 20.72 0.92
CA ASP A 475 3.45 21.23 1.55
C ASP A 475 3.13 22.49 2.36
N LEU A 476 3.87 22.73 3.45
CA LEU A 476 3.79 24.02 4.14
C LEU A 476 4.30 25.15 3.24
N ILE A 477 3.65 26.31 3.32
CA ILE A 477 4.11 27.52 2.64
C ILE A 477 5.36 28.06 3.33
N PRO A 478 6.47 28.29 2.61
CA PRO A 478 7.63 28.90 3.22
C PRO A 478 7.36 30.32 3.70
N LYS A 479 7.87 30.66 4.89
CA LYS A 479 7.55 31.91 5.61
C LYS A 479 7.67 33.19 4.78
N GLN A 480 8.63 33.25 3.85
CA GLN A 480 8.87 34.40 2.98
C GLN A 480 7.72 34.70 2.00
N TYR A 481 6.84 33.73 1.73
CA TYR A 481 5.68 33.90 0.84
C TYR A 481 4.39 34.28 1.59
N CYS A 482 4.39 34.24 2.92
CA CYS A 482 3.17 34.43 3.71
C CYS A 482 2.56 35.83 3.54
N ASN A 483 3.38 36.87 3.47
CA ASN A 483 2.89 38.23 3.24
C ASN A 483 2.13 38.38 1.92
N ALA A 484 2.56 37.68 0.87
CA ALA A 484 1.89 37.72 -0.43
C ALA A 484 0.58 36.90 -0.46
N ILE A 485 0.45 35.90 0.42
CA ILE A 485 -0.69 34.97 0.41
C ILE A 485 -1.79 35.39 1.40
N VAL A 486 -1.40 35.72 2.63
CA VAL A 486 -2.33 36.02 3.74
C VAL A 486 -2.17 37.42 4.35
N GLY A 487 -1.26 38.24 3.80
CA GLY A 487 -0.98 39.58 4.31
C GLY A 487 0.00 39.58 5.49
N GLN A 488 0.13 40.75 6.13
CA GLN A 488 1.02 40.91 7.29
C GLN A 488 0.53 40.06 8.47
N ASN A 489 1.48 39.63 9.29
CA ASN A 489 1.16 38.92 10.52
C ASN A 489 0.36 39.84 11.47
N PRO A 490 -0.83 39.43 11.94
CA PRO A 490 -1.63 40.24 12.86
C PRO A 490 -0.93 40.59 14.18
N ASP A 491 0.06 39.81 14.59
CA ASP A 491 0.83 40.03 15.82
C ASP A 491 2.07 40.93 15.60
N ASP A 492 2.21 41.56 14.43
CA ASP A 492 3.36 42.39 14.01
C ASP A 492 4.72 41.65 14.09
N GLN A 493 4.70 40.31 14.02
CA GLN A 493 5.90 39.46 14.02
C GLN A 493 6.23 38.92 12.62
N SER A 494 7.46 38.46 12.41
CA SER A 494 7.78 37.71 11.19
C SER A 494 6.99 36.39 11.15
N TRP A 495 6.47 36.03 9.97
CA TRP A 495 5.84 34.74 9.76
C TRP A 495 6.83 33.59 10.01
N GLN A 496 6.29 32.48 10.51
CA GLN A 496 6.94 31.17 10.48
C GLN A 496 6.45 30.36 9.28
N ASP A 497 7.07 29.22 9.01
CA ASP A 497 6.65 28.34 7.92
C ASP A 497 5.21 27.87 8.14
N GLY A 498 4.49 27.62 7.05
CA GLY A 498 3.05 27.42 7.06
C GLY A 498 2.25 28.67 7.40
N CYS A 499 2.85 29.87 7.42
CA CYS A 499 2.16 31.11 7.83
C CYS A 499 1.46 30.93 9.19
N LEU A 500 2.17 30.29 10.13
CA LEU A 500 1.59 29.79 11.37
C LEU A 500 0.84 30.87 12.15
N LYS A 501 -0.40 30.54 12.54
CA LYS A 501 -1.13 31.20 13.62
C LYS A 501 -1.41 30.21 14.74
N VAL A 502 -1.22 30.67 15.98
CA VAL A 502 -1.57 29.90 17.17
C VAL A 502 -2.83 30.53 17.76
N VAL A 503 -3.94 29.78 17.72
CA VAL A 503 -5.24 30.26 18.20
C VAL A 503 -5.59 29.56 19.51
N GLN A 504 -5.72 30.34 20.57
CA GLN A 504 -6.20 29.86 21.85
C GLN A 504 -7.73 29.78 21.85
N THR A 505 -8.29 28.63 22.20
CA THR A 505 -9.74 28.41 22.12
C THR A 505 -10.45 28.67 23.45
N LYS A 506 -9.83 28.32 24.58
CA LYS A 506 -10.45 28.40 25.92
C LYS A 506 -9.61 29.08 26.99
N THR A 507 -8.29 29.07 26.87
CA THR A 507 -7.37 29.54 27.93
C THR A 507 -6.28 30.42 27.35
N ALA A 508 -5.65 31.26 28.18
CA ALA A 508 -4.42 31.93 27.77
C ALA A 508 -3.31 30.91 27.50
N SER A 509 -2.42 31.21 26.56
CA SER A 509 -1.32 30.32 26.19
C SER A 509 -0.39 30.06 27.38
N LYS A 510 -0.05 28.79 27.62
CA LYS A 510 0.85 28.38 28.69
C LYS A 510 2.28 28.12 28.19
N GLY A 511 2.53 28.38 26.91
CA GLY A 511 3.83 28.22 26.27
C GLY A 511 3.95 29.00 24.97
N LYS A 512 5.09 28.79 24.29
CA LYS A 512 5.41 29.35 22.98
C LYS A 512 5.64 28.22 21.99
N THR A 513 5.04 28.35 20.81
CA THR A 513 5.15 27.37 19.72
C THR A 513 5.98 27.92 18.57
N VAL A 514 6.86 27.08 18.04
CA VAL A 514 7.57 27.32 16.78
C VAL A 514 7.43 26.13 15.84
N ILE A 515 7.46 26.39 14.53
CA ILE A 515 7.34 25.38 13.48
C ILE A 515 8.40 25.59 12.40
N ASP A 516 8.88 24.50 11.81
CA ASP A 516 9.74 24.52 10.62
C ASP A 516 9.01 24.12 9.33
N ILE A 517 9.70 24.25 8.19
CA ILE A 517 9.15 23.93 6.87
C ILE A 517 8.75 22.47 6.69
N HIS A 518 9.26 21.56 7.52
CA HIS A 518 8.93 20.14 7.50
C HIS A 518 7.76 19.80 8.44
N GLY A 519 7.16 20.79 9.10
CA GLY A 519 6.05 20.59 10.03
C GLY A 519 6.48 20.05 11.38
N ASN A 520 7.77 20.10 11.74
CA ASN A 520 8.19 19.81 13.10
C ASN A 520 7.85 21.00 13.99
N VAL A 521 7.16 20.70 15.09
CA VAL A 521 6.68 21.68 16.05
C VAL A 521 7.43 21.53 17.36
N VAL A 522 7.92 22.65 17.90
CA VAL A 522 8.52 22.74 19.23
C VAL A 522 7.65 23.65 20.09
N TYR A 523 7.18 23.13 21.22
CA TYR A 523 6.41 23.88 22.21
C TYR A 523 7.20 23.99 23.52
N THR A 524 7.46 25.22 23.95
CA THR A 524 8.19 25.55 25.16
C THR A 524 7.23 26.13 26.21
N PRO A 525 6.99 25.43 27.34
CA PRO A 525 6.19 25.97 28.44
C PRO A 525 6.76 27.28 29.00
N ASN A 526 5.91 28.25 29.32
CA ASN A 526 6.30 29.54 29.91
C ASN A 526 6.60 29.42 31.42
N SER A 527 6.13 28.35 32.06
CA SER A 527 6.35 28.04 33.48
C SER A 527 6.12 26.55 33.76
N THR A 528 6.24 26.11 35.02
CA THR A 528 6.05 24.71 35.47
C THR A 528 4.62 24.45 35.95
N TRP A 529 3.65 24.75 35.09
CA TRP A 529 2.22 24.55 35.37
C TRP A 529 1.85 23.06 35.45
N HIS A 530 0.59 22.80 35.83
CA HIS A 530 0.02 21.46 35.83
C HIS A 530 -1.31 21.47 35.08
N GLY A 531 -1.59 20.42 34.32
CA GLY A 531 -2.82 20.26 33.53
C GLY A 531 -2.52 20.21 32.04
N ALA A 532 -3.42 20.72 31.21
CA ALA A 532 -3.29 20.78 29.76
C ALA A 532 -3.27 22.22 29.23
N ASP A 533 -2.57 22.45 28.11
CA ASP A 533 -2.72 23.60 27.21
C ASP A 533 -3.32 23.08 25.90
N ILE A 534 -4.46 23.63 25.47
CA ILE A 534 -5.20 23.17 24.29
C ILE A 534 -5.41 24.37 23.37
N PHE A 535 -4.88 24.28 22.16
CA PHE A 535 -4.89 25.36 21.19
C PHE A 535 -4.95 24.81 19.76
N GLU A 536 -5.18 25.67 18.79
CA GLU A 536 -5.19 25.33 17.38
C GLU A 536 -3.94 25.88 16.70
N LEU A 537 -3.29 25.01 15.92
CA LEU A 537 -2.31 25.41 14.92
C LEU A 537 -3.05 25.64 13.61
N GLN A 538 -3.04 26.88 13.13
CA GLN A 538 -3.57 27.25 11.83
C GLN A 538 -2.41 27.47 10.86
N VAL A 539 -2.36 26.64 9.81
CA VAL A 539 -1.30 26.69 8.80
C VAL A 539 -1.88 26.78 7.39
N VAL A 540 -1.16 27.46 6.51
CA VAL A 540 -1.44 27.53 5.07
C VAL A 540 -0.53 26.56 4.35
N THR A 541 -1.10 25.79 3.44
CA THR A 541 -0.39 24.80 2.64
C THR A 541 -0.40 25.18 1.15
N SER A 542 0.37 24.45 0.36
CA SER A 542 0.44 24.58 -1.10
C SER A 542 -0.93 24.48 -1.77
N SER A 543 -1.86 23.71 -1.19
CA SER A 543 -3.23 23.55 -1.68
C SER A 543 -4.22 24.57 -1.08
N THR A 544 -4.20 24.79 0.24
CA THR A 544 -5.22 25.63 0.91
C THR A 544 -5.10 27.11 0.53
N ARG A 545 -3.92 27.57 0.08
CA ARG A 545 -3.68 28.95 -0.35
C ARG A 545 -4.57 29.45 -1.50
N PHE A 546 -5.18 28.54 -2.25
CA PHE A 546 -6.13 28.87 -3.32
C PHE A 546 -7.50 29.26 -2.76
N ASN A 547 -7.85 28.82 -1.55
CA ASN A 547 -9.06 29.23 -0.86
C ASN A 547 -8.85 30.60 -0.18
N LYS A 548 -9.20 31.69 -0.88
CA LYS A 548 -8.98 33.06 -0.39
C LYS A 548 -9.82 33.43 0.84
N THR A 549 -10.94 32.76 1.08
CA THR A 549 -11.80 33.06 2.24
C THR A 549 -11.41 32.24 3.47
N LYS A 550 -10.88 31.02 3.27
CA LYS A 550 -10.42 30.13 4.34
C LYS A 550 -9.10 29.46 3.96
N PRO A 551 -7.97 30.20 3.99
CA PRO A 551 -6.68 29.67 3.53
C PRO A 551 -5.98 28.76 4.55
N TYR A 552 -6.49 28.66 5.78
CA TYR A 552 -5.86 27.93 6.87
C TYR A 552 -6.47 26.53 7.04
N LEU A 553 -5.60 25.52 7.10
CA LEU A 553 -5.84 24.23 7.70
C LEU A 553 -5.69 24.36 9.22
N THR A 554 -6.67 23.84 9.96
CA THR A 554 -6.68 23.90 11.44
C THR A 554 -6.35 22.53 12.03
N ILE A 555 -5.39 22.49 12.95
CA ILE A 555 -4.94 21.27 13.63
C ILE A 555 -5.03 21.49 15.14
N THR A 556 -5.86 20.69 15.81
CA THR A 556 -6.03 20.77 17.27
C THR A 556 -4.79 20.21 17.96
N THR A 557 -4.23 20.96 18.91
CA THR A 557 -3.03 20.60 19.66
C THR A 557 -3.30 20.59 21.15
N GLN A 558 -2.79 19.57 21.84
CA GLN A 558 -2.83 19.47 23.29
C GLN A 558 -1.46 19.08 23.85
N VAL A 559 -0.97 19.88 24.79
CA VAL A 559 0.22 19.57 25.58
C VAL A 559 -0.19 19.42 27.03
N VAL A 560 0.14 18.28 27.64
CA VAL A 560 -0.16 18.01 29.05
C VAL A 560 1.14 18.08 29.85
N GLN A 561 1.16 18.85 30.94
CA GLN A 561 2.31 18.89 31.85
C GLN A 561 1.96 18.29 33.20
N ALA A 562 2.72 17.26 33.58
CA ALA A 562 2.58 16.55 34.86
C ALA A 562 3.85 16.70 35.73
N PRO A 563 3.70 16.74 37.07
CA PRO A 563 4.85 16.54 37.94
C PRO A 563 5.38 15.11 37.78
N LYS A 564 6.67 14.90 38.06
CA LYS A 564 7.25 13.57 38.14
C LYS A 564 6.55 12.79 39.27
N ASN A 565 5.92 11.67 38.96
CA ASN A 565 5.33 10.79 39.96
C ASN A 565 6.44 10.04 40.70
N GLU A 566 7.02 10.69 41.71
CA GLU A 566 7.78 10.00 42.76
C GLU A 566 6.80 9.62 43.86
N MET A 567 5.99 8.58 43.61
CA MET A 567 5.43 7.85 44.73
C MET A 567 6.59 7.11 45.38
N GLU A 568 7.22 7.72 46.39
CA GLU A 568 7.97 6.93 47.36
C GLU A 568 7.02 5.86 47.88
N ASP A 569 7.38 4.60 47.69
CA ASP A 569 6.80 3.51 48.47
C ASP A 569 7.22 3.76 49.91
N LYS A 570 6.47 4.64 50.58
CA LYS A 570 6.42 4.67 52.02
C LYS A 570 5.74 3.36 52.36
N ALA A 571 6.55 2.31 52.44
CA ALA A 571 6.26 1.13 53.20
C ALA A 571 5.75 1.69 54.52
N VAL A 572 4.43 1.68 54.69
CA VAL A 572 3.81 1.95 55.97
C VAL A 572 4.49 0.92 56.83
N LYS A 573 5.38 1.37 57.74
CA LYS A 573 5.71 0.58 58.90
C LYS A 573 4.36 0.41 59.58
N THR A 574 3.65 -0.64 59.19
CA THR A 574 2.79 -1.32 60.11
C THR A 574 3.75 -1.61 61.24
N SER A 575 3.67 -0.79 62.29
CA SER A 575 4.07 -1.21 63.61
C SER A 575 3.15 -2.38 63.89
N GLY A 576 3.50 -3.54 63.33
CA GLY A 576 3.23 -4.80 63.92
C GLY A 576 3.89 -4.73 65.28
N GLY A 577 3.15 -4.18 66.25
CA GLY A 577 2.88 -4.93 67.45
C GLY A 577 2.29 -6.25 66.99
N SER A 578 3.17 -7.12 66.52
CA SER A 578 2.97 -8.54 66.44
C SER A 578 2.60 -8.91 67.86
N TRP A 579 1.30 -9.03 68.10
CA TRP A 579 0.74 -9.94 69.07
C TRP A 579 1.17 -11.35 68.62
N GLY A 580 2.48 -11.59 68.74
CA GLY A 580 3.12 -12.81 68.32
C GLY A 580 2.75 -13.89 69.31
N GLY A 581 2.14 -14.96 68.81
CA GLY A 581 2.01 -16.28 69.46
C GLY A 581 1.20 -16.36 70.76
N GLY A 582 1.37 -15.44 71.72
CA GLY A 582 0.78 -15.49 73.05
C GLY A 582 -0.71 -15.16 73.10
N GLY A 583 -1.20 -14.29 72.21
CA GLY A 583 -2.63 -13.92 72.17
C GLY A 583 -3.55 -15.07 71.77
N LEU A 584 -3.07 -15.98 70.92
CA LEU A 584 -3.82 -17.16 70.49
C LEU A 584 -3.90 -18.25 71.58
N LEU A 585 -2.89 -18.32 72.46
CA LEU A 585 -2.87 -19.25 73.61
C LEU A 585 -3.85 -18.82 74.72
N ILE A 586 -4.06 -17.52 74.92
CA ILE A 586 -5.06 -17.00 75.86
C ILE A 586 -6.49 -17.32 75.38
N LEU A 587 -6.75 -17.20 74.08
CA LEU A 587 -8.05 -17.55 73.47
C LEU A 587 -8.34 -19.07 73.54
N LEU A 588 -7.32 -19.92 73.38
CA LEU A 588 -7.47 -21.37 73.55
C LEU A 588 -7.61 -21.78 75.02
N GLY A 589 -6.95 -21.08 75.95
CA GLY A 589 -7.12 -21.28 77.40
C GLY A 589 -8.54 -20.96 77.89
N LEU A 590 -9.17 -19.92 77.35
CA LEU A 590 -10.55 -19.54 77.67
C LEU A 590 -11.59 -20.51 77.08
N MET A 591 -11.30 -21.16 75.95
CA MET A 591 -12.13 -22.26 75.42
C MET A 591 -11.95 -23.57 76.22
N GLY A 592 -10.79 -23.80 76.82
CA GLY A 592 -10.54 -24.93 77.73
C GLY A 592 -11.26 -24.80 79.08
N LEU A 593 -11.32 -23.60 79.65
CA LEU A 593 -12.01 -23.32 80.92
C LEU A 593 -13.55 -23.37 80.80
N ARG A 594 -14.10 -23.16 79.60
CA ARG A 594 -15.55 -23.31 79.34
C ARG A 594 -16.01 -24.78 79.25
N ARG A 595 -15.09 -25.73 79.13
CA ARG A 595 -15.37 -27.19 79.12
C ARG A 595 -15.22 -27.85 80.50
N LYS A 596 -14.78 -27.13 81.54
CA LYS A 596 -14.69 -27.62 82.93
C LYS A 596 -15.70 -26.99 83.91
N LEU A 597 -16.69 -26.25 83.40
CA LEU A 597 -17.81 -25.69 84.18
C LEU A 597 -19.17 -26.22 83.70
N LYS A 598 -19.15 -27.44 83.14
CA LYS A 598 -20.33 -28.31 82.97
C LYS A 598 -19.98 -29.71 83.49
N ASP A 599 -19.83 -29.78 84.81
CA ASP A 599 -20.40 -30.82 85.65
C ASP A 599 -21.27 -30.09 86.68
#